data_AF-A0A538EX13-F1
#
_entry.id   AF-A0A538EX13-F1
#
_cell.length_a   1.000
_cell.length_b   1.000
_cell.length_c   1.000
_cell.angle_alpha   90.00
_cell.angle_beta   90.00
_cell.angle_gamma   90.00
#
_symmetry.space_group_name_H-M   'P 1'
#
loop_
_entity.id
_entity.type
_entity.pdbx_description
1 polymer ?
#
loop_
_entity_poly.entity_id
_entity_poly.type
_entity_poly.pdbx_seq_one_letter_code
_entity_poly.pdbx_strand_id
1 'polypeptide(L)'
;MRRESESLDREVDDEPSAGLFRLRRGSRELHPVELPWLDVEQAVLVAVNRNPGDDVAVALDYRTAPADPRVVASDFWTNPAECSWRVVSQTFTEFATLLELQ
;
A
#
# COMPACT_ATOMS: atom_id res chain seq x y z
N MET A 1 -1.73 -7.83 12.43
CA MET A 1 -3.14 -8.12 12.83
C MET A 1 -3.43 -9.60 12.57
N ARG A 2 -4.38 -10.27 13.26
CA ARG A 2 -4.57 -11.75 13.09
C ARG A 2 -5.26 -12.17 11.79
N ARG A 3 -5.88 -11.24 11.03
CA ARG A 3 -6.67 -11.53 9.82
C ARG A 3 -6.15 -10.84 8.55
N GLU A 4 -4.93 -10.34 8.62
CA GLU A 4 -4.30 -9.71 7.48
C GLU A 4 -3.84 -10.76 6.47
N SER A 5 -3.89 -10.41 5.17
CA SER A 5 -3.33 -11.27 4.13
C SER A 5 -1.81 -11.29 4.22
N GLU A 6 -1.20 -12.48 4.13
CA GLU A 6 0.26 -12.64 4.04
C GLU A 6 0.85 -12.20 2.69
N SER A 7 0.02 -11.70 1.76
CA SER A 7 0.47 -11.32 0.41
C SER A 7 1.64 -10.35 0.43
N LEU A 8 1.56 -9.24 1.18
CA LEU A 8 2.65 -8.26 1.23
C LEU A 8 3.93 -8.86 1.80
N ASP A 9 3.82 -9.70 2.84
CA ASP A 9 4.98 -10.38 3.43
C ASP A 9 5.66 -11.32 2.44
N ARG A 10 4.88 -12.02 1.61
CA ARG A 10 5.44 -12.90 0.58
C ARG A 10 6.09 -12.12 -0.56
N GLU A 11 5.41 -11.08 -1.07
CA GLU A 11 5.91 -10.31 -2.21
C GLU A 11 7.14 -9.47 -1.85
N VAL A 12 7.26 -8.97 -0.62
CA VAL A 12 8.42 -8.15 -0.20
C VAL A 12 9.70 -8.98 -0.02
N ASP A 13 9.57 -10.27 0.27
CA ASP A 13 10.70 -11.18 0.47
C ASP A 13 11.17 -11.85 -0.83
N ASP A 14 10.45 -11.64 -1.96
CA ASP A 14 10.89 -11.98 -3.32
C ASP A 14 11.43 -10.71 -4.02
N GLU A 15 12.74 -10.64 -4.30
CA GLU A 15 13.37 -9.44 -4.87
C GLU A 15 12.72 -8.93 -6.18
N PRO A 16 12.42 -9.79 -7.17
CA PRO A 16 11.70 -9.38 -8.38
C PRO A 16 10.34 -8.73 -8.07
N SER A 17 9.51 -9.39 -7.26
CA SER A 17 8.21 -8.84 -6.85
C SER A 17 8.34 -7.56 -6.04
N ALA A 18 9.25 -7.52 -5.06
CA ALA A 18 9.49 -6.36 -4.23
C ALA A 18 9.90 -5.13 -5.06
N GLY A 19 10.71 -5.35 -6.11
CA GLY A 19 11.04 -4.33 -7.10
C GLY A 19 9.84 -3.89 -7.94
N LEU A 20 9.12 -4.86 -8.53
CA LEU A 20 7.97 -4.61 -9.39
C LEU A 20 6.86 -3.83 -8.70
N PHE A 21 6.48 -4.24 -7.47
CA PHE A 21 5.38 -3.65 -6.70
C PHE A 21 5.81 -2.48 -5.80
N ARG A 22 7.09 -2.10 -5.85
CA ARG A 22 7.71 -1.09 -4.99
C ARG A 22 7.44 -1.29 -3.49
N LEU A 23 7.83 -2.47 -2.99
CA LEU A 23 7.67 -2.86 -1.59
C LEU A 23 9.01 -2.85 -0.86
N ARG A 24 9.01 -2.40 0.40
CA ARG A 24 10.13 -2.49 1.33
C ARG A 24 9.64 -2.81 2.74
N ARG A 25 10.52 -3.40 3.55
CA ARG A 25 10.35 -3.50 5.00
C ARG A 25 11.11 -2.35 5.65
N GLY A 26 10.43 -1.43 6.31
CA GLY A 26 11.05 -0.27 6.96
C GLY A 26 12.16 -0.66 7.94
N SER A 27 12.01 -1.79 8.65
CA SER A 27 13.04 -2.33 9.55
C SER A 27 14.37 -2.71 8.89
N ARG A 28 14.39 -2.91 7.56
CA ARG A 28 15.58 -3.29 6.79
C ARG A 28 16.26 -2.11 6.12
N GLU A 29 15.68 -0.91 6.17
CA GLU A 29 16.18 0.27 5.48
C GLU A 29 16.94 1.20 6.44
N LEU A 30 17.96 1.90 5.91
CA LEU A 30 18.74 2.89 6.69
C LEU A 30 18.00 4.22 6.86
N HIS A 31 17.03 4.48 5.99
CA HIS A 31 16.23 5.68 5.94
C HIS A 31 14.75 5.31 5.92
N PRO A 32 13.85 6.20 6.40
CA PRO A 32 12.42 5.99 6.25
C PRO A 32 12.06 5.64 4.81
N VAL A 33 11.28 4.57 4.65
CA VAL A 33 10.68 4.26 3.35
C VAL A 33 9.69 5.37 3.04
N GLU A 34 9.85 6.02 1.89
CA GLU A 34 8.98 7.09 1.43
C GLU A 34 8.24 6.67 0.15
N LEU A 35 7.11 7.31 -0.13
CA LEU A 35 6.45 7.13 -1.43
C LEU A 35 7.43 7.54 -2.56
N PRO A 36 7.48 6.80 -3.68
CA PRO A 36 6.47 5.85 -4.17
C PRO A 36 6.64 4.39 -3.69
N TRP A 37 7.45 4.14 -2.66
CA TRP A 37 7.60 2.82 -2.03
C TRP A 37 6.65 2.63 -0.84
N LEU A 38 6.09 1.43 -0.74
CA LEU A 38 5.27 1.03 0.40
C LEU A 38 6.13 0.34 1.46
N ASP A 39 6.04 0.83 2.70
CA ASP A 39 6.55 0.11 3.87
C ASP A 39 5.51 -0.93 4.29
N VAL A 40 5.78 -2.20 4.01
CA VAL A 40 4.81 -3.28 4.28
C VAL A 40 4.61 -3.54 5.77
N GLU A 41 5.54 -3.11 6.63
CA GLU A 41 5.39 -3.28 8.09
C GLU A 41 4.45 -2.24 8.70
N GLN A 42 4.14 -1.18 7.95
CA GLN A 42 3.22 -0.12 8.33
C GLN A 42 2.09 0.06 7.33
N ALA A 43 1.81 -0.97 6.52
CA ALA A 43 0.74 -0.96 5.54
C ALA A 43 -0.19 -2.16 5.70
N VAL A 44 -1.49 -1.93 5.55
CA VAL A 44 -2.51 -2.99 5.54
C VAL A 44 -3.29 -2.91 4.25
N LEU A 45 -3.24 -3.95 3.42
CA LEU A 45 -4.08 -4.05 2.23
C LEU A 45 -5.55 -4.19 2.62
N VAL A 46 -6.39 -3.28 2.11
CA VAL A 46 -7.84 -3.24 2.39
C VAL A 46 -8.73 -3.47 1.18
N ALA A 47 -8.19 -3.24 -0.03
CA ALA A 47 -8.86 -3.61 -1.26
C ALA A 47 -7.83 -3.94 -2.35
N VAL A 48 -8.22 -4.83 -3.25
CA VAL A 48 -7.53 -5.07 -4.51
C VAL A 48 -8.60 -5.14 -5.59
N ASN A 49 -8.26 -4.81 -6.83
CA ASN A 49 -9.20 -5.03 -7.93
C ASN A 49 -9.64 -6.50 -7.99
N ARG A 50 -10.88 -6.69 -8.46
CA ARG A 50 -11.50 -8.00 -8.58
C ARG A 50 -10.70 -8.95 -9.49
N ASN A 51 -10.07 -8.41 -10.52
CA ASN A 51 -9.23 -9.18 -11.42
C ASN A 51 -7.78 -9.11 -10.92
N PRO A 52 -7.17 -10.24 -10.57
CA PRO A 52 -5.76 -10.26 -10.18
C PRO A 52 -4.89 -9.69 -11.29
N GLY A 53 -4.09 -8.68 -10.97
CA GLY A 53 -3.23 -7.98 -11.92
C GLY A 53 -3.83 -6.70 -12.53
N ASP A 54 -5.11 -6.38 -12.26
CA ASP A 54 -5.67 -5.08 -12.66
C ASP A 54 -5.15 -3.95 -11.77
N ASP A 55 -4.91 -2.79 -12.40
CA ASP A 55 -4.26 -1.62 -11.81
C ASP A 55 -5.02 -1.10 -10.59
N VAL A 56 -4.43 -1.25 -9.39
CA VAL A 56 -4.80 -0.67 -8.08
C VAL A 56 -5.05 -1.73 -7.01
N ALA A 57 -4.10 -1.78 -6.08
CA ALA A 57 -4.29 -2.24 -4.71
C ALA A 57 -4.42 -1.01 -3.81
N VAL A 58 -5.31 -1.05 -2.82
CA VAL A 58 -5.50 0.01 -1.82
C VAL A 58 -5.01 -0.48 -0.47
N ALA A 59 -4.18 0.33 0.19
CA ALA A 59 -3.67 0.07 1.51
C ALA A 59 -3.93 1.23 2.47
N LEU A 60 -4.12 0.91 3.74
CA LEU A 60 -3.96 1.85 4.84
C LEU A 60 -2.47 1.97 5.13
N ASP A 61 -1.97 3.19 5.25
CA ASP A 61 -0.57 3.48 5.53
C ASP A 61 -0.44 4.24 6.85
N TYR A 62 0.11 3.54 7.84
CA TYR A 62 0.18 3.96 9.23
C TYR A 62 1.38 4.85 9.55
N ARG A 63 2.24 5.17 8.56
CA ARG A 63 3.43 6.03 8.76
C ARG A 63 3.08 7.45 9.22
N THR A 64 1.84 7.91 9.00
CA THR A 64 1.40 9.27 9.37
C THR A 64 0.63 9.32 10.69
N ALA A 65 -0.39 8.48 10.87
CA ALA A 65 -1.28 8.51 12.02
C ALA A 65 -1.79 7.11 12.39
N PRO A 66 -1.55 6.61 13.62
CA PRO A 66 -1.97 5.27 14.01
C PRO A 66 -3.49 5.03 14.08
N ALA A 67 -4.25 6.07 14.43
CA ALA A 67 -5.70 5.95 14.65
C ALA A 67 -6.54 6.21 13.40
N ASP A 68 -6.00 6.98 12.45
CA ASP A 68 -6.68 7.36 11.22
C ASP A 68 -5.63 7.47 10.09
N PRO A 69 -5.13 6.31 9.62
CA PRO A 69 -4.01 6.25 8.67
C PRO A 69 -4.40 6.88 7.34
N ARG A 70 -3.41 7.33 6.57
CA ARG A 70 -3.68 7.76 5.19
C ARG A 70 -4.05 6.56 4.31
N VAL A 71 -4.76 6.81 3.23
CA VAL A 71 -5.09 5.77 2.24
C VAL A 71 -4.21 5.95 1.02
N VAL A 72 -3.50 4.91 0.63
CA VAL A 72 -2.65 4.87 -0.56
C VAL A 72 -3.14 3.83 -1.55
N ALA A 73 -2.86 4.05 -2.83
CA ALA A 73 -3.13 3.09 -3.88
C ALA A 73 -1.89 2.87 -4.76
N SER A 74 -1.71 1.64 -5.23
CA SER A 74 -0.77 1.37 -6.31
C SER A 74 -1.29 1.90 -7.64
N ASP A 75 -0.39 2.41 -8.46
CA ASP A 75 -0.67 2.98 -9.77
C ASP A 75 0.36 2.44 -10.75
N PHE A 76 -0.11 1.55 -11.63
CA PHE A 76 0.59 1.05 -12.81
C PHE A 76 0.11 1.75 -14.09
N TRP A 77 -0.94 2.57 -14.02
CA TRP A 77 -1.51 3.22 -15.19
C TRP A 77 -0.67 4.40 -15.66
N THR A 78 -0.19 5.22 -14.72
CA THR A 78 0.62 6.40 -15.03
C THR A 78 1.94 6.03 -15.69
N ASN A 79 2.58 4.93 -15.25
CA ASN A 79 3.76 4.36 -15.89
C ASN A 79 3.68 2.83 -15.85
N PRO A 80 3.29 2.16 -16.95
CA PRO A 80 3.16 0.71 -16.99
C PRO A 80 4.46 -0.07 -16.74
N ALA A 81 5.62 0.60 -16.78
CA ALA A 81 6.91 -0.04 -16.48
C ALA A 81 7.21 -0.15 -14.98
N GLU A 82 6.47 0.56 -14.12
CA GLU A 82 6.73 0.57 -12.68
C GLU A 82 5.48 0.87 -11.85
N CYS A 83 5.29 0.12 -10.76
CA CYS A 83 4.33 0.47 -9.74
C CYS A 83 4.71 1.80 -9.08
N SER A 84 3.73 2.63 -8.74
CA SER A 84 3.92 3.71 -7.77
C SER A 84 2.82 3.70 -6.72
N TRP A 85 3.18 3.82 -5.45
CA TRP A 85 2.20 4.07 -4.40
C TRP A 85 1.97 5.57 -4.25
N ARG A 86 0.70 5.99 -4.30
CA ARG A 86 0.31 7.40 -4.16
C ARG A 86 -0.81 7.56 -3.14
N VAL A 87 -0.85 8.73 -2.52
CA VAL A 87 -1.93 9.10 -1.61
C VAL A 87 -3.23 9.27 -2.40
N VAL A 88 -4.28 8.60 -1.94
CA VAL A 88 -5.66 8.75 -2.44
C VAL A 88 -6.46 9.65 -1.51
N SER A 89 -6.24 9.54 -0.20
CA SER A 89 -6.87 10.37 0.83
C SER A 89 -5.93 10.49 2.03
N GLN A 90 -5.99 11.63 2.71
CA GLN A 90 -5.08 11.90 3.84
C GLN A 90 -5.45 11.11 5.09
N THR A 91 -6.71 10.67 5.21
CA THR A 91 -7.20 9.87 6.33
C THR A 91 -8.17 8.79 5.88
N PHE A 92 -8.27 7.70 6.66
CA PHE A 92 -9.21 6.62 6.37
C PHE A 92 -10.66 7.10 6.59
N THR A 93 -10.90 7.98 7.56
CA THR A 93 -12.22 8.59 7.77
C THR A 93 -12.69 9.35 6.55
N GLU A 94 -11.84 10.20 5.94
CA GLU A 94 -12.16 10.94 4.72
C GLU A 94 -12.51 9.96 3.58
N PHE A 95 -11.66 8.95 3.37
CA PHE A 95 -11.89 7.92 2.36
C PHE A 95 -13.21 7.15 2.55
N ALA A 96 -13.50 6.70 3.78
CA ALA A 96 -14.74 5.98 4.08
C ALA A 96 -15.99 6.85 3.89
N THR A 97 -15.89 8.14 4.21
CA THR A 97 -16.96 9.13 3.98
C THR A 97 -17.23 9.30 2.49
N LEU A 98 -16.18 9.41 1.67
CA LEU A 98 -16.30 9.52 0.21
C LEU A 98 -16.95 8.30 -0.45
N LEU A 99 -16.81 7.13 0.17
CA LEU A 99 -17.42 5.89 -0.29
C LEU A 99 -18.80 5.60 0.33
N GLU A 100 -19.32 6.49 1.18
CA GLU A 100 -20.60 6.33 1.87
C GLU A 100 -20.67 5.05 2.75
N LEU A 101 -19.56 4.71 3.41
CA LEU A 101 -19.42 3.49 4.24
C LEU A 101 -19.62 3.73 5.75
N GLN A 102 -20.16 4.88 6.14
CA GLN A 102 -20.39 5.27 7.54
C GLN A 102 -21.87 5.26 7.93
#